data_AF-A0A7Y6EBD1-F1
#
_entry.id   AF-A0A7Y6EBD1-F1
#
_cell.length_a   1.000
_cell.length_b   1.000
_cell.length_c   1.000
_cell.angle_alpha   90.00
_cell.angle_beta   90.00
_cell.angle_gamma   90.00
#
_symmetry.space_group_name_H-M   'P 1'
#
loop_
_entity.id
_entity.type
_entity.pdbx_description
1 polymer ?
#
loop_
_entity_poly.entity_id
_entity_poly.type
_entity_poly.pdbx_seq_one_letter_code
_entity_poly.pdbx_strand_id
1 'polypeptide(L)'
;MTYITRICHNNSNWQYPTGSATESPDTFYSQHSYGHEEWLFRFEWQIGGWQYGFLQGVNRGWESRIARGERVGDVVLYTIAPEGRRFVARIRHVEFLDAAQGTAALDHYKRLGWYDRMLEEIDNVDGDRSGLGNGEWAPYVLNVRFRPEDVEWYPPATYATAADPVQHYNRYQLIDLTDKEWLPKTINARPGRKGHDLPPIQDSYFRSGGSGQECSPEHGMIQAALHEELKIEFPGAKIVFEENFVDVTVTTDLEKILFEIKSDFSTRRVLRLAIGQLLEYAYYWDDPSEKAVRLVAVGRTALSAEDERYLKYLTEKFNIPLEYRQVMLPSEV
;
A
#
# COMPACT_ATOMS: atom_id res chain seq x y z
N MET A 1 13.94 1.34 7.22
CA MET A 1 14.98 2.00 6.39
C MET A 1 14.31 2.54 5.14
N THR A 2 14.90 3.57 4.52
CA THR A 2 14.40 4.08 3.23
C THR A 2 15.54 4.03 2.25
N TYR A 3 15.30 3.43 1.10
CA TYR A 3 16.26 3.32 0.03
C TYR A 3 15.80 4.14 -1.17
N ILE A 4 16.74 4.47 -2.04
CA ILE A 4 16.45 4.93 -3.39
C ILE A 4 17.10 4.00 -4.40
N THR A 5 16.39 3.71 -5.48
CA THR A 5 16.97 2.94 -6.58
C THR A 5 16.43 3.38 -7.93
N ARG A 6 17.26 3.17 -8.95
CA ARG A 6 16.93 3.43 -10.34
C ARG A 6 16.11 2.27 -10.89
N ILE A 7 15.09 2.59 -11.68
CA ILE A 7 14.39 1.63 -12.55
C ILE A 7 14.57 2.03 -14.02
N CYS A 8 14.39 1.06 -14.90
CA CYS A 8 14.45 1.27 -16.35
C CYS A 8 13.38 2.27 -16.78
N HIS A 9 13.67 3.13 -17.75
CA HIS A 9 12.65 4.03 -18.29
C HIS A 9 11.61 3.25 -19.10
N ASN A 10 10.34 3.63 -18.98
CA ASN A 10 9.22 2.92 -19.59
C ASN A 10 8.04 3.88 -19.83
N ASN A 11 7.29 3.66 -20.90
CA ASN A 11 6.15 4.49 -21.32
C ASN A 11 4.77 3.88 -21.05
N SER A 12 4.71 2.68 -20.48
CA SER A 12 3.48 1.96 -20.10
C SER A 12 3.24 1.94 -18.58
N ASN A 13 3.85 2.88 -17.84
CA ASN A 13 3.82 2.91 -16.37
C ASN A 13 4.33 1.62 -15.72
N TRP A 14 5.34 0.99 -16.32
CA TRP A 14 5.94 -0.26 -15.84
C TRP A 14 4.93 -1.40 -15.66
N GLN A 15 3.98 -1.48 -16.60
CA GLN A 15 3.06 -2.61 -16.71
C GLN A 15 3.59 -3.70 -17.66
N TYR A 16 4.36 -3.31 -18.69
CA TYR A 16 5.01 -4.21 -19.64
C TYR A 16 6.12 -3.46 -20.43
N PRO A 17 7.08 -4.17 -21.04
CA PRO A 17 8.14 -3.57 -21.84
C PRO A 17 7.61 -2.71 -22.98
N THR A 18 8.24 -1.56 -23.22
CA THR A 18 7.89 -0.68 -24.34
C THR A 18 9.03 -0.42 -25.32
N GLY A 19 10.22 -0.96 -25.07
CA GLY A 19 11.40 -0.68 -25.90
C GLY A 19 11.80 0.81 -25.92
N SER A 20 11.35 1.60 -24.94
CA SER A 20 11.48 3.06 -24.94
C SER A 20 12.65 3.59 -24.11
N ALA A 21 13.38 2.73 -23.38
CA ALA A 21 14.51 3.17 -22.59
C ALA A 21 15.72 3.47 -23.48
N THR A 22 16.53 4.45 -23.08
CA THR A 22 17.84 4.71 -23.66
C THR A 22 18.88 4.50 -22.58
N GLU A 23 19.73 3.51 -22.77
CA GLU A 23 20.68 3.05 -21.75
C GLU A 23 22.10 2.99 -22.31
N SER A 24 23.09 2.96 -21.40
CA SER A 24 24.49 2.81 -21.80
C SER A 24 24.75 1.42 -22.41
N PRO A 25 25.68 1.29 -23.38
CA PRO A 25 25.85 0.06 -24.18
C PRO A 25 26.04 -1.24 -23.38
N ASP A 26 26.67 -1.17 -22.21
CA ASP A 26 26.98 -2.34 -21.38
C ASP A 26 25.87 -2.73 -20.39
N THR A 27 24.68 -2.13 -20.51
CA THR A 27 23.55 -2.45 -19.64
C THR A 27 22.78 -3.68 -20.13
N PHE A 28 22.07 -4.34 -19.21
CA PHE A 28 21.16 -5.44 -19.54
C PHE A 28 20.14 -5.00 -20.61
N TYR A 29 19.54 -3.83 -20.45
CA TYR A 29 18.60 -3.28 -21.42
C TYR A 29 19.23 -3.14 -22.81
N SER A 30 20.45 -2.63 -22.94
CA SER A 30 21.13 -2.51 -24.23
C SER A 30 21.44 -3.85 -24.89
N GLN A 31 21.52 -4.94 -24.12
CA GLN A 31 21.77 -6.29 -24.63
C GLN A 31 20.48 -7.05 -24.97
N HIS A 32 19.39 -6.79 -24.25
CA HIS A 32 18.15 -7.58 -24.36
C HIS A 32 16.90 -6.76 -24.77
N SER A 33 17.01 -5.44 -24.88
CA SER A 33 15.94 -4.49 -25.25
C SER A 33 14.75 -4.40 -24.27
N TYR A 34 14.91 -4.90 -23.05
CA TYR A 34 13.94 -4.71 -21.96
C TYR A 34 14.62 -4.67 -20.59
N GLY A 35 13.92 -4.14 -19.59
CA GLY A 35 14.30 -4.17 -18.17
C GLY A 35 13.41 -5.11 -17.37
N HIS A 36 13.97 -5.81 -16.39
CA HIS A 36 13.18 -6.69 -15.51
C HIS A 36 12.16 -5.91 -14.65
N GLU A 37 12.43 -4.64 -14.38
CA GLU A 37 11.54 -3.74 -13.64
C GLU A 37 10.31 -3.28 -14.44
N GLU A 38 10.22 -3.59 -15.74
CA GLU A 38 9.15 -3.08 -16.61
C GLU A 38 7.76 -3.68 -16.35
N TRP A 39 7.65 -4.65 -15.44
CA TRP A 39 6.38 -5.20 -14.93
C TRP A 39 6.10 -4.83 -13.46
N LEU A 40 6.90 -3.96 -12.85
CA LEU A 40 6.87 -3.67 -11.42
C LEU A 40 5.48 -3.24 -10.92
N PHE A 41 4.70 -2.53 -11.75
CA PHE A 41 3.37 -2.01 -11.40
C PHE A 41 2.22 -2.68 -12.15
N ARG A 42 2.42 -3.92 -12.61
CA ARG A 42 1.37 -4.72 -13.24
C ARG A 42 0.42 -5.32 -12.19
N PHE A 43 -0.41 -4.46 -11.60
CA PHE A 43 -1.28 -4.82 -10.47
C PHE A 43 -2.39 -5.80 -10.82
N GLU A 44 -2.62 -6.13 -12.09
CA GLU A 44 -3.49 -7.24 -12.48
C GLU A 44 -2.92 -8.60 -12.06
N TRP A 45 -1.61 -8.68 -11.80
CA TRP A 45 -0.89 -9.90 -11.46
C TRP A 45 -0.51 -9.95 -9.98
N GLN A 46 -1.51 -10.22 -9.13
CA GLN A 46 -1.33 -10.33 -7.68
C GLN A 46 -1.51 -11.76 -7.18
N ILE A 47 -0.70 -12.15 -6.20
CA ILE A 47 -0.84 -13.43 -5.48
C ILE A 47 -1.23 -13.12 -4.03
N GLY A 48 -2.47 -13.42 -3.66
CA GLY A 48 -2.97 -13.12 -2.30
C GLY A 48 -3.01 -11.61 -1.98
N GLY A 49 -3.22 -10.77 -2.99
CA GLY A 49 -3.22 -9.31 -2.88
C GLY A 49 -1.82 -8.68 -2.82
N TRP A 50 -0.75 -9.44 -3.07
CA TRP A 50 0.61 -8.92 -3.13
C TRP A 50 1.04 -8.74 -4.58
N GLN A 51 1.62 -7.58 -4.88
CA GLN A 51 2.36 -7.36 -6.12
C GLN A 51 3.76 -7.93 -5.96
N TYR A 52 4.21 -8.72 -6.95
CA TYR A 52 5.59 -9.18 -7.04
C TYR A 52 6.28 -8.47 -8.20
N GLY A 53 7.56 -8.19 -8.04
CA GLY A 53 8.33 -7.53 -9.09
C GLY A 53 9.82 -7.68 -8.90
N PHE A 54 10.54 -7.04 -9.81
CA PHE A 54 11.98 -6.98 -9.78
C PHE A 54 12.46 -5.57 -9.51
N LEU A 55 13.54 -5.45 -8.74
CA LEU A 55 14.36 -4.25 -8.63
C LEU A 55 15.83 -4.65 -8.73
N GLN A 56 16.54 -4.20 -9.78
CA GLN A 56 17.95 -4.56 -9.95
C GLN A 56 18.83 -4.04 -8.81
N GLY A 57 18.47 -2.90 -8.21
CA GLY A 57 19.14 -2.41 -7.01
C GLY A 57 19.08 -3.39 -5.83
N VAL A 58 17.98 -4.11 -5.68
CA VAL A 58 17.78 -5.13 -4.62
C VAL A 58 18.57 -6.39 -4.95
N ASN A 59 18.62 -6.78 -6.22
CA ASN A 59 19.32 -7.98 -6.70
C ASN A 59 20.81 -7.97 -6.34
N ARG A 60 21.48 -6.82 -6.39
CA ARG A 60 22.88 -6.70 -5.97
C ARG A 60 23.00 -6.71 -4.43
N GLY A 61 23.81 -7.62 -3.90
CA GLY A 61 24.12 -7.71 -2.47
C GLY A 61 22.98 -8.24 -1.60
N TRP A 62 22.00 -8.93 -2.20
CA TRP A 62 20.82 -9.45 -1.50
C TRP A 62 21.19 -10.40 -0.36
N GLU A 63 22.14 -11.33 -0.56
CA GLU A 63 22.55 -12.30 0.46
C GLU A 63 23.02 -11.62 1.76
N SER A 64 23.89 -10.61 1.62
CA SER A 64 24.41 -9.84 2.75
C SER A 64 23.32 -9.04 3.44
N ARG A 65 22.37 -8.48 2.68
CA ARG A 65 21.21 -7.76 3.23
C ARG A 65 20.32 -8.67 4.06
N ILE A 66 19.94 -9.82 3.51
CA ILE A 66 19.12 -10.82 4.19
C ILE A 66 19.83 -11.36 5.44
N ALA A 67 21.15 -11.60 5.37
CA ALA A 67 21.95 -12.06 6.51
C ALA A 67 22.00 -11.04 7.67
N ARG A 68 21.86 -9.74 7.38
CA ARG A 68 21.73 -8.69 8.40
C ARG A 68 20.30 -8.51 8.94
N GLY A 69 19.34 -9.29 8.45
CA GLY A 69 17.94 -9.18 8.84
C GLY A 69 17.19 -8.01 8.19
N GLU A 70 17.79 -7.33 7.22
CA GLU A 70 17.13 -6.27 6.45
C GLU A 70 16.16 -6.91 5.44
N ARG A 71 14.94 -7.22 5.91
CA ARG A 71 13.89 -7.89 5.11
C ARG A 71 12.82 -6.94 4.57
N VAL A 72 12.77 -5.70 5.07
CA VAL A 72 11.74 -4.72 4.71
C VAL A 72 12.30 -3.31 4.66
N GLY A 73 11.83 -2.49 3.73
CA GLY A 73 12.17 -1.07 3.66
C GLY A 73 11.26 -0.28 2.74
N ASP A 74 11.25 1.04 2.89
CA ASP A 74 10.63 1.91 1.91
C ASP A 74 11.58 2.10 0.73
N VAL A 75 11.07 2.10 -0.50
CA VAL A 75 11.89 2.27 -1.70
C VAL A 75 11.36 3.41 -2.54
N VAL A 76 12.18 4.45 -2.68
CA VAL A 76 11.99 5.54 -3.64
C VAL A 76 12.53 5.08 -4.99
N LEU A 77 11.71 5.22 -6.02
CA LEU A 77 12.03 4.85 -7.38
C LEU A 77 12.20 6.09 -8.22
N TYR A 78 13.28 6.14 -8.99
CA TYR A 78 13.49 7.15 -10.01
C TYR A 78 13.94 6.50 -11.32
N THR A 79 13.72 7.19 -12.42
CA THR A 79 14.14 6.79 -13.75
C THR A 79 14.96 7.90 -14.39
N ILE A 80 15.75 7.57 -15.41
CA ILE A 80 16.36 8.57 -16.30
C ILE A 80 15.46 8.69 -17.53
N ALA A 81 14.73 9.80 -17.63
CA ALA A 81 13.92 10.16 -18.79
C ALA A 81 14.71 11.14 -19.68
N PRO A 82 14.27 11.40 -20.93
CA PRO A 82 14.91 12.37 -21.81
C PRO A 82 15.08 13.77 -21.18
N GLU A 83 14.13 14.20 -20.36
CA GLU A 83 14.12 15.49 -19.67
C GLU A 83 15.01 15.50 -18.40
N GLY A 84 15.50 14.34 -17.96
CA GLY A 84 16.37 14.19 -16.81
C GLY A 84 15.92 13.09 -15.83
N ARG A 85 16.45 13.15 -14.61
CA ARG A 85 16.08 12.19 -13.55
C ARG A 85 14.69 12.51 -13.03
N ARG A 86 13.76 11.58 -13.20
CA ARG A 86 12.36 11.71 -12.80
C ARG A 86 12.05 10.79 -11.63
N PHE A 87 11.44 11.32 -10.59
CA PHE A 87 10.90 10.49 -9.51
C PHE A 87 9.61 9.80 -9.99
N VAL A 88 9.46 8.53 -9.63
CA VAL A 88 8.38 7.66 -10.13
C VAL A 88 7.37 7.39 -9.03
N ALA A 89 7.79 6.66 -8.01
CA ALA A 89 6.98 6.35 -6.85
C ALA A 89 7.84 6.14 -5.62
N ARG A 90 7.24 6.26 -4.44
CA ARG A 90 7.74 5.71 -3.19
C ARG A 90 6.86 4.52 -2.84
N ILE A 91 7.44 3.34 -2.69
CA ILE A 91 6.73 2.15 -2.22
C ILE A 91 7.06 1.96 -0.76
N ARG A 92 6.05 1.97 0.11
CA ARG A 92 6.18 1.71 1.54
C ARG A 92 6.29 0.21 1.79
N HIS A 93 6.96 -0.17 2.88
CA HIS A 93 6.96 -1.55 3.38
C HIS A 93 7.31 -2.65 2.34
N VAL A 94 8.21 -2.36 1.40
CA VAL A 94 8.65 -3.34 0.40
C VAL A 94 9.37 -4.46 1.11
N GLU A 95 8.90 -5.69 0.89
CA GLU A 95 9.57 -6.89 1.40
C GLU A 95 10.61 -7.38 0.38
N PHE A 96 11.83 -7.60 0.86
CA PHE A 96 12.92 -8.19 0.09
C PHE A 96 12.85 -9.71 0.21
N LEU A 97 12.69 -10.37 -0.94
CA LEU A 97 12.50 -11.81 -1.00
C LEU A 97 13.85 -12.53 -0.88
N ASP A 98 13.84 -13.66 -0.16
CA ASP A 98 14.93 -14.63 -0.28
C ASP A 98 14.74 -15.54 -1.50
N ALA A 99 15.75 -16.37 -1.77
CA ALA A 99 15.78 -17.30 -2.91
C ALA A 99 14.56 -18.24 -2.94
N ALA A 100 14.13 -18.77 -1.79
CA ALA A 100 13.01 -19.69 -1.72
C ALA A 100 11.69 -18.98 -2.03
N GLN A 101 11.50 -17.77 -1.49
CA GLN A 101 10.32 -16.96 -1.76
C GLN A 101 10.24 -16.52 -3.24
N GLY A 102 11.35 -16.05 -3.81
CA GLY A 102 11.42 -15.65 -5.22
C GLY A 102 11.12 -16.82 -6.16
N THR A 103 11.72 -17.99 -5.91
CA THR A 103 11.46 -19.22 -6.68
C THR A 103 9.98 -19.64 -6.61
N ALA A 104 9.41 -19.65 -5.42
CA ALA A 104 8.00 -20.02 -5.24
C ALA A 104 7.03 -19.06 -5.96
N ALA A 105 7.34 -17.77 -5.95
CA ALA A 105 6.58 -16.76 -6.69
C ALA A 105 6.68 -16.98 -8.20
N LEU A 106 7.90 -17.20 -8.73
CA LEU A 106 8.11 -17.46 -10.15
C LEU A 106 7.41 -18.73 -10.63
N ASP A 107 7.47 -19.81 -9.85
CA ASP A 107 6.75 -21.05 -10.15
C ASP A 107 5.23 -20.82 -10.19
N HIS A 108 4.72 -19.92 -9.35
CA HIS A 108 3.32 -19.51 -9.39
C HIS A 108 3.00 -18.71 -10.66
N TYR A 109 3.86 -17.77 -11.05
CA TYR A 109 3.71 -17.01 -12.31
C TYR A 109 3.67 -17.94 -13.53
N LYS A 110 4.52 -18.98 -13.55
CA LYS A 110 4.53 -20.00 -14.61
C LYS A 110 3.23 -20.79 -14.65
N ARG A 111 2.71 -21.24 -13.50
CA ARG A 111 1.43 -21.98 -13.45
C ARG A 111 0.23 -21.15 -13.91
N LEU A 112 0.26 -19.83 -13.73
CA LEU A 112 -0.79 -18.92 -14.18
C LEU A 112 -0.63 -18.45 -15.63
N GLY A 113 0.45 -18.84 -16.31
CA GLY A 113 0.77 -18.38 -17.68
C GLY A 113 1.27 -16.94 -17.76
N TRP A 114 1.51 -16.27 -16.64
CA TRP A 114 2.02 -14.89 -16.63
C TRP A 114 3.46 -14.81 -17.12
N TYR A 115 4.27 -15.83 -16.79
CA TYR A 115 5.64 -15.90 -17.30
C TYR A 115 5.68 -16.02 -18.83
N ASP A 116 4.81 -16.85 -19.41
CA ASP A 116 4.69 -16.97 -20.87
C ASP A 116 4.22 -15.64 -21.49
N ARG A 117 3.30 -14.94 -20.82
CA ARG A 117 2.87 -13.60 -21.24
C ARG A 117 4.01 -12.57 -21.19
N MET A 118 4.91 -12.64 -20.22
CA MET A 118 6.11 -11.79 -20.20
C MET A 118 7.01 -12.07 -21.41
N LEU A 119 7.18 -13.35 -21.80
CA LEU A 119 7.95 -13.72 -22.99
C LEU A 119 7.32 -13.16 -24.28
N GLU A 120 5.99 -13.26 -24.43
CA GLU A 120 5.28 -12.66 -25.56
C GLU A 120 5.46 -11.14 -25.62
N GLU A 121 5.47 -10.46 -24.48
CA GLU A 121 5.64 -9.01 -24.41
C GLU A 121 7.08 -8.58 -24.69
N ILE A 122 8.07 -9.40 -24.36
CA ILE A 122 9.46 -9.22 -24.80
C ILE A 122 9.54 -9.36 -26.32
N ASP A 123 8.93 -10.40 -26.90
CA ASP A 123 8.91 -10.59 -28.35
C ASP A 123 8.25 -9.40 -29.07
N ASN A 124 7.21 -8.78 -28.49
CA ASN A 124 6.50 -7.62 -29.08
C ASN A 124 7.35 -6.34 -29.16
N VAL A 125 8.45 -6.25 -28.41
CA VAL A 125 9.40 -5.13 -28.46
C VAL A 125 10.74 -5.53 -29.10
N ASP A 126 10.75 -6.64 -29.85
CA ASP A 126 11.94 -7.23 -30.48
C ASP A 126 13.07 -7.51 -29.46
N GLY A 127 12.69 -7.84 -28.21
CA GLY A 127 13.62 -8.12 -27.13
C GLY A 127 14.15 -9.55 -27.14
N ASP A 128 15.30 -9.76 -26.49
CA ASP A 128 15.90 -11.08 -26.36
C ASP A 128 15.40 -11.80 -25.10
N ARG A 129 14.47 -12.74 -25.29
CA ARG A 129 13.90 -13.57 -24.22
C ARG A 129 14.93 -14.37 -23.42
N SER A 130 16.15 -14.59 -23.94
CA SER A 130 17.19 -15.38 -23.28
C SER A 130 17.66 -14.75 -21.96
N GLY A 131 17.44 -13.45 -21.78
CA GLY A 131 17.73 -12.74 -20.54
C GLY A 131 16.76 -13.07 -19.40
N LEU A 132 15.51 -13.48 -19.69
CA LEU A 132 14.47 -13.58 -18.67
C LEU A 132 14.61 -14.87 -17.86
N GLY A 133 14.92 -14.75 -16.56
CA GLY A 133 15.14 -15.90 -15.70
C GLY A 133 16.49 -16.59 -15.90
N ASN A 134 17.41 -15.92 -16.59
CA ASN A 134 18.80 -16.36 -16.65
C ASN A 134 19.48 -16.11 -15.30
N GLY A 135 20.09 -17.17 -14.75
CA GLY A 135 20.73 -17.16 -13.43
C GLY A 135 21.91 -16.19 -13.30
N GLU A 136 22.54 -15.79 -14.40
CA GLU A 136 23.60 -14.78 -14.40
C GLU A 136 23.09 -13.37 -14.12
N TRP A 137 21.82 -13.09 -14.46
CA TRP A 137 21.25 -11.75 -14.43
C TRP A 137 20.19 -11.57 -13.36
N ALA A 138 19.21 -12.48 -13.32
CA ALA A 138 18.05 -12.41 -12.44
C ALA A 138 17.49 -13.82 -12.21
N PRO A 139 18.12 -14.65 -11.37
CA PRO A 139 17.75 -16.06 -11.18
C PRO A 139 16.28 -16.27 -10.79
N TYR A 140 15.66 -15.28 -10.14
CA TYR A 140 14.29 -15.40 -9.63
C TYR A 140 13.28 -14.54 -10.39
N VAL A 141 13.71 -13.57 -11.20
CA VAL A 141 12.88 -12.55 -11.90
C VAL A 141 11.98 -11.70 -10.98
N LEU A 142 11.74 -12.14 -9.74
CA LEU A 142 10.91 -11.53 -8.71
C LEU A 142 11.73 -11.52 -7.42
N ASN A 143 12.17 -10.35 -6.99
CA ASN A 143 13.02 -10.20 -5.80
C ASN A 143 12.43 -9.26 -4.74
N VAL A 144 11.27 -8.67 -5.02
CA VAL A 144 10.50 -7.87 -4.08
C VAL A 144 9.02 -8.21 -4.14
N ARG A 145 8.31 -7.94 -3.04
CA ARG A 145 6.86 -7.83 -3.05
C ARG A 145 6.39 -6.66 -2.18
N PHE A 146 5.20 -6.15 -2.49
CA PHE A 146 4.57 -5.05 -1.76
C PHE A 146 3.07 -5.06 -2.00
N ARG A 147 2.33 -4.28 -1.21
CA ARG A 147 0.90 -4.07 -1.42
C ARG A 147 0.68 -2.91 -2.40
N PRO A 148 -0.25 -3.00 -3.36
CA PRO A 148 -0.55 -1.88 -4.25
C PRO A 148 -0.93 -0.59 -3.49
N GLU A 149 -1.62 -0.72 -2.35
CA GLU A 149 -1.99 0.40 -1.47
C GLU A 149 -0.81 1.09 -0.76
N ASP A 150 0.38 0.45 -0.73
CA ASP A 150 1.61 1.04 -0.21
C ASP A 150 2.37 1.88 -1.27
N VAL A 151 1.85 1.98 -2.51
CA VAL A 151 2.48 2.74 -3.59
C VAL A 151 2.01 4.19 -3.59
N GLU A 152 2.98 5.09 -3.42
CA GLU A 152 2.75 6.52 -3.47
C GLU A 152 3.42 7.14 -4.70
N TRP A 153 2.63 7.64 -5.63
CA TRP A 153 3.13 8.18 -6.89
C TRP A 153 3.68 9.60 -6.75
N TYR A 154 4.80 9.89 -7.40
CA TYR A 154 5.22 11.27 -7.63
C TYR A 154 4.45 11.86 -8.83
N PRO A 155 4.21 13.18 -8.86
CA PRO A 155 3.68 13.82 -10.07
C PRO A 155 4.54 13.51 -11.30
N PRO A 156 3.94 13.30 -12.49
CA PRO A 156 4.72 13.02 -13.71
C PRO A 156 5.75 14.10 -14.07
N ALA A 157 5.55 15.34 -13.61
CA ALA A 157 6.48 16.46 -13.80
C ALA A 157 7.50 16.62 -12.65
N THR A 158 7.68 15.61 -11.80
CA THR A 158 8.61 15.68 -10.67
C THR A 158 10.00 15.21 -11.07
N TYR A 159 10.83 16.17 -11.44
CA TYR A 159 12.23 15.97 -11.84
C TYR A 159 13.18 16.45 -10.75
N ALA A 160 14.33 15.79 -10.68
CA ALA A 160 15.40 16.17 -9.78
C ALA A 160 16.06 17.49 -10.21
N THR A 161 16.35 18.34 -9.25
CA THR A 161 17.13 19.56 -9.45
C THR A 161 18.64 19.26 -9.48
N ALA A 162 19.46 20.23 -9.91
CA ALA A 162 20.91 20.07 -9.93
C ALA A 162 21.54 19.88 -8.53
N ALA A 163 20.84 20.29 -7.46
CA ALA A 163 21.29 20.15 -6.09
C ALA A 163 20.96 18.77 -5.48
N ASP A 164 20.05 18.03 -6.09
CA ASP A 164 19.53 16.79 -5.50
C ASP A 164 20.60 15.67 -5.56
N PRO A 165 20.85 14.95 -4.45
CA PRO A 165 21.82 13.85 -4.40
C PRO A 165 21.63 12.79 -5.50
N VAL A 166 20.39 12.58 -5.95
CA VAL A 166 20.05 11.63 -7.02
C VAL A 166 20.79 11.90 -8.34
N GLN A 167 21.28 13.12 -8.57
CA GLN A 167 22.08 13.44 -9.76
C GLN A 167 23.36 12.61 -9.87
N HIS A 168 23.90 12.14 -8.74
CA HIS A 168 25.10 11.31 -8.71
C HIS A 168 24.80 9.81 -8.78
N TYR A 169 23.52 9.41 -8.72
CA TYR A 169 23.10 8.02 -8.73
C TYR A 169 22.82 7.56 -10.17
N ASN A 170 23.79 6.87 -10.76
CA ASN A 170 23.74 6.43 -12.16
C ASN A 170 23.42 4.95 -12.34
N ARG A 171 23.79 4.14 -11.34
CA ARG A 171 23.74 2.68 -11.43
C ARG A 171 22.45 2.15 -10.81
N TYR A 172 22.06 0.97 -11.24
CA TYR A 172 21.01 0.16 -10.62
C TYR A 172 21.50 -0.39 -9.28
N GLN A 173 21.57 0.48 -8.27
CA GLN A 173 22.00 0.18 -6.90
C GLN A 173 20.87 0.55 -5.94
N LEU A 174 20.74 -0.23 -4.86
CA LEU A 174 19.90 0.14 -3.72
C LEU A 174 20.74 1.00 -2.77
N ILE A 175 20.45 2.29 -2.70
CA ILE A 175 21.20 3.26 -1.91
C ILE A 175 20.39 3.58 -0.66
N ASP A 176 20.99 3.43 0.51
CA ASP A 176 20.36 3.82 1.78
C ASP A 176 20.31 5.35 1.91
N LEU A 177 19.11 5.87 2.19
CA LEU A 177 18.89 7.30 2.40
C LEU A 177 18.82 7.60 3.89
N THR A 178 19.92 8.10 4.42
CA THR A 178 20.00 8.63 5.79
C THR A 178 19.30 9.97 5.94
N ASP A 179 19.37 10.82 4.90
CA ASP A 179 18.64 12.08 4.80
C ASP A 179 17.58 12.00 3.69
N LYS A 180 16.36 12.41 4.04
CA LYS A 180 15.15 12.30 3.23
C LYS A 180 14.47 13.65 3.01
N GLU A 181 14.96 14.73 3.62
CA GLU A 181 14.29 16.04 3.57
C GLU A 181 14.25 16.62 2.16
N TRP A 182 15.23 16.27 1.33
CA TRP A 182 15.33 16.69 -0.07
C TRP A 182 14.37 15.93 -1.01
N LEU A 183 13.76 14.84 -0.58
CA LEU A 183 12.84 14.09 -1.44
C LEU A 183 11.59 14.94 -1.72
N PRO A 184 11.10 14.97 -2.97
CA PRO A 184 9.88 15.69 -3.29
C PRO A 184 8.67 15.08 -2.57
N LYS A 185 7.54 15.78 -2.60
CA LYS A 185 6.27 15.24 -2.11
C LYS A 185 5.65 14.33 -3.17
N THR A 186 5.16 13.16 -2.78
CA THR A 186 4.32 12.30 -3.64
C THR A 186 2.90 12.85 -3.68
N ILE A 187 2.16 12.63 -4.79
CA ILE A 187 0.73 12.96 -4.95
C ILE A 187 -0.09 12.22 -3.89
N ASN A 188 0.31 10.98 -3.61
CA ASN A 188 -0.36 10.08 -2.68
C ASN A 188 0.44 9.81 -1.40
N ALA A 189 1.48 10.61 -1.06
CA ALA A 189 2.13 10.52 0.27
C ALA A 189 1.02 10.58 1.27
N ARG A 190 0.66 9.47 1.97
CA ARG A 190 -0.60 9.35 2.73
C ARG A 190 -0.93 10.72 3.30
N PRO A 191 -1.73 11.52 2.58
CA PRO A 191 -1.88 12.91 2.97
C PRO A 191 -2.66 12.80 4.26
N GLY A 192 -2.57 13.79 5.15
CA GLY A 192 -3.64 13.91 6.11
C GLY A 192 -4.94 13.99 5.30
N ARG A 193 -5.73 12.92 5.24
CA ARG A 193 -6.94 12.90 4.41
C ARG A 193 -7.84 13.90 5.09
N LYS A 194 -8.09 15.04 4.46
CA LYS A 194 -8.94 16.07 5.05
C LYS A 194 -10.32 15.46 5.20
N GLY A 195 -10.76 15.32 6.44
CA GLY A 195 -12.05 14.73 6.70
C GLY A 195 -13.22 15.63 6.32
N HIS A 196 -14.41 15.05 6.40
CA HIS A 196 -15.66 15.71 6.07
C HIS A 196 -16.54 15.84 7.32
N ASP A 197 -17.23 16.98 7.48
CA ASP A 197 -18.18 17.18 8.59
C ASP A 197 -19.50 16.42 8.37
N LEU A 198 -19.70 15.86 7.17
CA LEU A 198 -20.86 15.07 6.78
C LEU A 198 -20.39 13.70 6.26
N PRO A 199 -21.19 12.64 6.47
CA PRO A 199 -20.89 11.33 5.92
C PRO A 199 -20.82 11.41 4.38
N PRO A 200 -19.89 10.70 3.74
CA PRO A 200 -19.74 10.73 2.30
C PRO A 200 -21.01 10.18 1.61
N ILE A 201 -21.44 10.83 0.53
CA ILE A 201 -22.50 10.30 -0.34
C ILE A 201 -21.88 9.15 -1.15
N GLN A 202 -22.16 7.92 -0.74
CA GLN A 202 -21.67 6.71 -1.42
C GLN A 202 -22.70 6.24 -2.44
N ASP A 203 -22.54 6.69 -3.69
CA ASP A 203 -23.20 6.02 -4.82
C ASP A 203 -22.53 4.66 -5.04
N SER A 204 -23.32 3.64 -5.37
CA SER A 204 -22.86 2.27 -5.65
C SER A 204 -21.93 2.23 -6.86
N TYR A 205 -20.65 2.48 -6.65
CA TYR A 205 -19.62 2.33 -7.67
C TYR A 205 -18.50 1.43 -7.15
N PHE A 206 -18.26 0.34 -7.88
CA PHE A 206 -17.01 -0.41 -7.79
C PHE A 206 -15.85 0.57 -8.04
N ARG A 207 -15.11 0.92 -6.98
CA ARG A 207 -13.81 1.57 -7.15
C ARG A 207 -12.78 0.49 -7.42
N SER A 208 -12.44 0.31 -8.69
CA SER A 208 -11.36 -0.58 -9.09
C SER A 208 -10.01 0.07 -8.75
N GLY A 209 -9.32 -0.47 -7.75
CA GLY A 209 -7.91 -0.16 -7.49
C GLY A 209 -7.44 -0.52 -6.08
N GLY A 210 -6.61 -1.56 -5.98
CA GLY A 210 -5.77 -1.86 -4.80
C GLY A 210 -6.50 -2.46 -3.61
N SER A 211 -6.72 -3.78 -3.63
CA SER A 211 -7.60 -4.54 -2.73
C SER A 211 -9.06 -4.09 -2.85
N GLY A 212 -9.95 -4.99 -3.27
CA GLY A 212 -11.37 -4.68 -3.32
C GLY A 212 -11.92 -4.49 -1.92
N GLN A 213 -11.78 -3.29 -1.36
CA GLN A 213 -12.65 -2.83 -0.30
C GLN A 213 -13.92 -2.37 -0.99
N GLU A 214 -14.81 -3.34 -1.20
CA GLU A 214 -16.20 -3.08 -1.56
C GLU A 214 -16.76 -2.15 -0.49
N CYS A 215 -16.86 -0.85 -0.79
CA CYS A 215 -17.65 0.04 0.02
C CYS A 215 -19.11 -0.26 -0.35
N SER A 216 -19.64 -1.30 0.29
CA SER A 216 -21.00 -1.76 0.12
C SER A 216 -21.94 -0.57 0.41
N PRO A 217 -23.04 -0.35 -0.33
CA PRO A 217 -24.03 0.69 -0.01
C PRO A 217 -24.43 0.73 1.48
N GLU A 218 -24.44 -0.43 2.12
CA GLU A 218 -24.67 -0.62 3.54
C GLU A 218 -23.66 0.11 4.45
N HIS A 219 -22.40 0.23 4.05
CA HIS A 219 -21.39 0.97 4.80
C HIS A 219 -21.74 2.47 4.83
N GLY A 220 -22.10 3.05 3.67
CA GLY A 220 -22.57 4.43 3.59
C GLY A 220 -23.87 4.66 4.37
N MET A 221 -24.80 3.70 4.33
CA MET A 221 -26.02 3.74 5.15
C MET A 221 -25.70 3.71 6.66
N ILE A 222 -24.75 2.86 7.09
CA ILE A 222 -24.31 2.82 8.49
C ILE A 222 -23.64 4.14 8.88
N GLN A 223 -22.80 4.73 8.03
CA GLN A 223 -22.18 6.05 8.27
C GLN A 223 -23.23 7.13 8.46
N ALA A 224 -24.26 7.17 7.60
CA ALA A 224 -25.35 8.14 7.70
C ALA A 224 -26.18 7.97 8.97
N ALA A 225 -26.55 6.73 9.33
CA ALA A 225 -27.28 6.45 10.56
C ALA A 225 -26.44 6.79 11.80
N LEU A 226 -25.17 6.38 11.83
CA LEU A 226 -24.23 6.68 12.91
C LEU A 226 -24.05 8.19 13.09
N HIS A 227 -23.98 8.96 12.01
CA HIS A 227 -23.87 10.41 12.08
C HIS A 227 -25.03 11.07 12.85
N GLU A 228 -26.26 10.64 12.58
CA GLU A 228 -27.44 11.18 13.27
C GLU A 228 -27.47 10.77 14.74
N GLU A 229 -27.06 9.54 15.08
CA GLU A 229 -26.91 9.11 16.47
C GLU A 229 -25.83 9.93 17.21
N LEU A 230 -24.66 10.12 16.59
CA LEU A 230 -23.52 10.82 17.20
C LEU A 230 -23.80 12.32 17.42
N LYS A 231 -24.55 12.97 16.54
CA LYS A 231 -24.98 14.38 16.75
C LYS A 231 -25.84 14.54 18.00
N ILE A 232 -26.70 13.57 18.27
CA ILE A 232 -27.60 13.58 19.43
C ILE A 232 -26.81 13.26 20.70
N GLU A 233 -25.91 12.27 20.63
CA GLU A 233 -25.12 11.80 21.76
C GLU A 233 -24.03 12.80 22.19
N PHE A 234 -23.39 13.48 21.23
CA PHE A 234 -22.28 14.40 21.48
C PHE A 234 -22.56 15.82 20.94
N PRO A 235 -23.50 16.56 21.55
CA PRO A 235 -23.83 17.90 21.10
C PRO A 235 -22.61 18.83 21.23
N GLY A 236 -22.18 19.42 20.13
CA GLY A 236 -21.05 20.36 20.09
C GLY A 236 -19.66 19.71 19.93
N ALA A 237 -19.57 18.38 19.84
CA ALA A 237 -18.31 17.71 19.52
C ALA A 237 -17.92 17.90 18.04
N LYS A 238 -16.62 17.83 17.75
CA LYS A 238 -16.13 17.77 16.37
C LYS A 238 -16.28 16.35 15.86
N ILE A 239 -17.19 16.13 14.92
CA ILE A 239 -17.41 14.84 14.25
C ILE A 239 -16.84 14.95 12.84
N VAL A 240 -15.91 14.05 12.50
CA VAL A 240 -15.21 14.08 11.23
C VAL A 240 -15.20 12.69 10.61
N PHE A 241 -15.60 12.60 9.34
CA PHE A 241 -15.61 11.36 8.56
C PHE A 241 -14.38 11.26 7.68
N GLU A 242 -13.84 10.05 7.58
CA GLU A 242 -12.75 9.66 6.69
C GLU A 242 -11.44 10.48 6.85
N GLU A 243 -11.27 11.16 7.99
CA GLU A 243 -10.01 11.87 8.30
C GLU A 243 -8.90 10.86 8.55
N ASN A 244 -7.79 10.99 7.84
CA ASN A 244 -6.66 10.05 7.93
C ASN A 244 -7.06 8.58 7.80
N PHE A 245 -8.07 8.30 6.97
CA PHE A 245 -8.63 6.96 6.72
C PHE A 245 -9.39 6.33 7.89
N VAL A 246 -9.63 7.06 8.99
CA VAL A 246 -10.54 6.62 10.05
C VAL A 246 -11.98 6.85 9.58
N ASP A 247 -12.84 5.84 9.63
CA ASP A 247 -14.23 5.98 9.14
C ASP A 247 -14.97 7.14 9.82
N VAL A 248 -14.92 7.23 11.15
CA VAL A 248 -15.40 8.42 11.91
C VAL A 248 -14.50 8.70 13.11
N THR A 249 -14.19 9.98 13.32
CA THR A 249 -13.56 10.48 14.55
C THR A 249 -14.49 11.45 15.24
N VAL A 250 -14.74 11.22 16.53
CA VAL A 250 -15.41 12.18 17.42
C VAL A 250 -14.38 12.73 18.39
N THR A 251 -14.25 14.05 18.44
CA THR A 251 -13.38 14.74 19.39
C THR A 251 -14.21 15.62 20.30
N THR A 252 -14.17 15.33 21.60
CA THR A 252 -14.69 16.20 22.66
C THR A 252 -13.53 16.90 23.38
N ASP A 253 -13.82 17.67 24.42
CA ASP A 253 -12.78 18.24 25.28
C ASP A 253 -12.01 17.16 26.07
N LEU A 254 -12.63 16.01 26.33
CA LEU A 254 -12.11 14.96 27.22
C LEU A 254 -11.55 13.74 26.48
N GLU A 255 -12.13 13.40 25.33
CA GLU A 255 -11.85 12.15 24.64
C GLU A 255 -11.74 12.30 23.11
N LYS A 256 -10.96 11.39 22.51
CA LYS A 256 -10.90 11.12 21.07
C LYS A 256 -11.45 9.71 20.85
N ILE A 257 -12.59 9.62 20.18
CA ILE A 257 -13.26 8.36 19.88
C ILE A 257 -13.06 8.04 18.40
N LEU A 258 -12.50 6.87 18.11
CA LEU A 258 -12.27 6.37 16.76
C LEU A 258 -13.29 5.28 16.48
N PHE A 259 -14.07 5.45 15.41
CA PHE A 259 -15.04 4.46 14.95
C PHE A 259 -14.55 3.85 13.65
N GLU A 260 -14.63 2.53 13.57
CA GLU A 260 -14.28 1.73 12.39
C GLU A 260 -15.48 0.86 12.00
N ILE A 261 -16.03 1.10 10.83
CA ILE A 261 -17.31 0.56 10.36
C ILE A 261 -17.07 -0.65 9.45
N LYS A 262 -17.82 -1.72 9.70
CA LYS A 262 -17.87 -2.92 8.85
C LYS A 262 -19.32 -3.33 8.62
N SER A 263 -19.68 -3.57 7.35
CA SER A 263 -21.03 -3.95 6.94
C SER A 263 -21.32 -5.46 7.05
N ASP A 264 -20.34 -6.26 7.48
CA ASP A 264 -20.51 -7.69 7.73
C ASP A 264 -21.63 -7.96 8.76
N PHE A 265 -22.48 -8.95 8.50
CA PHE A 265 -23.46 -9.41 9.51
C PHE A 265 -22.81 -10.15 10.68
N SER A 266 -21.63 -10.74 10.48
CA SER A 266 -20.90 -11.46 11.54
C SER A 266 -20.11 -10.48 12.40
N THR A 267 -20.56 -10.26 13.63
CA THR A 267 -19.90 -9.34 14.57
C THR A 267 -18.47 -9.77 14.92
N ARG A 268 -18.19 -11.08 15.02
CA ARG A 268 -16.81 -11.57 15.13
C ARG A 268 -15.90 -11.10 14.00
N ARG A 269 -16.44 -11.04 12.76
CA ARG A 269 -15.70 -10.57 11.59
C ARG A 269 -15.54 -9.06 11.62
N VAL A 270 -16.58 -8.32 12.02
CA VAL A 270 -16.50 -6.87 12.27
C VAL A 270 -15.35 -6.57 13.24
N LEU A 271 -15.33 -7.21 14.41
CA LEU A 271 -14.26 -7.05 15.41
C LEU A 271 -12.88 -7.40 14.82
N ARG A 272 -12.75 -8.56 14.17
CA ARG A 272 -11.47 -9.01 13.58
C ARG A 272 -10.89 -7.99 12.59
N LEU A 273 -11.73 -7.41 11.75
CA LEU A 273 -11.31 -6.46 10.71
C LEU A 273 -11.07 -5.06 11.28
N ALA A 274 -11.82 -4.65 12.31
CA ALA A 274 -11.74 -3.31 12.87
C ALA A 274 -10.55 -3.11 13.82
N ILE A 275 -10.22 -4.10 14.66
CA ILE A 275 -9.27 -3.93 15.77
C ILE A 275 -7.89 -3.48 15.31
N GLY A 276 -7.33 -4.12 14.27
CA GLY A 276 -5.98 -3.77 13.79
C GLY A 276 -5.89 -2.32 13.32
N GLN A 277 -6.91 -1.87 12.59
CA GLN A 277 -7.00 -0.50 12.09
C GLN A 277 -7.17 0.50 13.24
N LEU A 278 -8.10 0.24 14.16
CA LEU A 278 -8.32 1.08 15.35
C LEU A 278 -7.05 1.25 16.20
N LEU A 279 -6.31 0.16 16.43
CA LEU A 279 -5.05 0.21 17.18
C LEU A 279 -3.96 1.00 16.44
N GLU A 280 -3.86 0.83 15.12
CA GLU A 280 -2.91 1.57 14.30
C GLU A 280 -3.22 3.08 14.32
N TYR A 281 -4.49 3.46 14.14
CA TYR A 281 -4.95 4.85 14.19
C TYR A 281 -4.70 5.51 15.55
N ALA A 282 -4.86 4.75 16.63
CA ALA A 282 -4.73 5.28 17.98
C ALA A 282 -3.28 5.44 18.45
N TYR A 283 -2.38 4.54 18.03
CA TYR A 283 -1.11 4.37 18.73
C TYR A 283 0.14 4.38 17.85
N TYR A 284 0.00 4.34 16.52
CA TYR A 284 1.17 4.28 15.64
C TYR A 284 1.64 5.66 15.13
N TRP A 285 0.70 6.54 14.79
CA TRP A 285 1.01 7.73 13.97
C TRP A 285 1.05 9.07 14.72
N ASP A 286 0.37 9.21 15.86
CA ASP A 286 0.26 10.47 16.62
C ASP A 286 1.16 10.47 17.87
N ASP A 287 1.63 11.66 18.29
CA ASP A 287 2.10 11.87 19.67
C ASP A 287 0.98 11.46 20.65
N PRO A 288 1.31 10.89 21.82
CA PRO A 288 0.31 10.46 22.80
C PRO A 288 -0.69 11.58 23.07
N SER A 289 -1.96 11.37 22.71
CA SER A 289 -3.01 12.34 22.99
C SER A 289 -3.14 12.50 24.50
N GLU A 290 -3.20 13.74 24.99
CA GLU A 290 -3.57 14.00 26.39
C GLU A 290 -5.01 13.59 26.70
N LYS A 291 -5.83 13.35 25.67
CA LYS A 291 -7.23 12.94 25.79
C LYS A 291 -7.36 11.43 25.93
N ALA A 292 -8.42 10.99 26.61
CA ALA A 292 -8.74 9.57 26.67
C ALA A 292 -9.09 9.06 25.26
N VAL A 293 -8.53 7.91 24.86
CA VAL A 293 -8.82 7.29 23.56
C VAL A 293 -9.82 6.16 23.75
N ARG A 294 -10.87 6.15 22.92
CA ARG A 294 -11.83 5.04 22.81
C ARG A 294 -11.84 4.49 21.38
N LEU A 295 -11.91 3.18 21.27
CA LEU A 295 -11.87 2.44 20.02
C LEU A 295 -13.21 1.74 19.84
N VAL A 296 -13.95 2.06 18.79
CA VAL A 296 -15.31 1.53 18.61
C VAL A 296 -15.41 0.81 17.28
N ALA A 297 -15.58 -0.51 17.32
CA ALA A 297 -15.95 -1.28 16.14
C ALA A 297 -17.46 -1.14 15.91
N VAL A 298 -17.87 -0.76 14.70
CA VAL A 298 -19.27 -0.52 14.34
C VAL A 298 -19.75 -1.56 13.35
N GLY A 299 -20.89 -2.19 13.65
CA GLY A 299 -21.58 -3.12 12.75
C GLY A 299 -23.09 -2.91 12.76
N ARG A 300 -23.81 -3.63 11.89
CA ARG A 300 -25.28 -3.53 11.75
C ARG A 300 -26.07 -4.57 12.56
N THR A 301 -25.38 -5.50 13.20
CA THR A 301 -26.00 -6.59 13.97
C THR A 301 -25.64 -6.49 15.44
N ALA A 302 -26.52 -6.97 16.31
CA ALA A 302 -26.23 -7.11 17.74
C ALA A 302 -25.13 -8.16 17.96
N LEU A 303 -24.32 -7.99 19.01
CA LEU A 303 -23.38 -9.03 19.41
C LEU A 303 -24.14 -10.30 19.80
N SER A 304 -23.58 -11.45 19.44
CA SER A 304 -23.99 -12.71 20.04
C SER A 304 -23.36 -12.83 21.44
N ALA A 305 -23.93 -13.67 22.30
CA ALA A 305 -23.34 -13.93 23.62
C ALA A 305 -21.90 -14.49 23.53
N GLU A 306 -21.52 -15.13 22.42
CA GLU A 306 -20.14 -15.58 22.20
C GLU A 306 -19.22 -14.42 21.85
N ASP A 307 -19.68 -13.51 20.99
CA ASP A 307 -18.91 -12.35 20.55
C ASP A 307 -18.77 -11.29 21.65
N GLU A 308 -19.78 -11.14 22.52
CA GLU A 308 -19.67 -10.35 23.76
C GLU A 308 -18.57 -10.90 24.69
N ARG A 309 -18.52 -12.22 24.88
CA ARG A 309 -17.46 -12.85 25.68
C ARG A 309 -16.08 -12.64 25.04
N TYR A 310 -16.01 -12.71 23.71
CA TYR A 310 -14.76 -12.47 22.98
C TYR A 310 -14.28 -11.02 23.15
N LEU A 311 -15.15 -10.03 22.93
CA LEU A 311 -14.83 -8.62 23.14
C LEU A 311 -14.39 -8.36 24.58
N LYS A 312 -15.14 -8.84 25.57
CA LYS A 312 -14.81 -8.71 26.99
C LYS A 312 -13.45 -9.33 27.32
N TYR A 313 -13.15 -10.50 26.78
CA TYR A 313 -11.85 -11.13 26.97
C TYR A 313 -10.72 -10.24 26.44
N LEU A 314 -10.88 -9.64 25.26
CA LEU A 314 -9.87 -8.73 24.70
C LEU A 314 -9.68 -7.48 25.57
N THR A 315 -10.76 -6.83 25.98
CA THR A 315 -10.71 -5.59 26.78
C THR A 315 -10.10 -5.83 28.15
N GLU A 316 -10.52 -6.88 28.86
CA GLU A 316 -9.99 -7.18 30.21
C GLU A 316 -8.56 -7.72 30.16
N LYS A 317 -8.23 -8.55 29.17
CA LYS A 317 -6.91 -9.19 29.10
C LYS A 317 -5.81 -8.20 28.71
N PHE A 318 -6.10 -7.30 27.77
CA PHE A 318 -5.12 -6.40 27.18
C PHE A 318 -5.29 -4.95 27.64
N ASN A 319 -6.32 -4.65 28.44
CA ASN A 319 -6.65 -3.31 28.90
C ASN A 319 -6.76 -2.30 27.74
N ILE A 320 -7.35 -2.75 26.64
CA ILE A 320 -7.63 -1.90 25.47
C ILE A 320 -9.02 -1.28 25.60
N PRO A 321 -9.19 0.03 25.31
CA PRO A 321 -10.47 0.73 25.42
C PRO A 321 -11.35 0.45 24.19
N LEU A 322 -11.59 -0.84 23.91
CA LEU A 322 -12.32 -1.32 22.75
C LEU A 322 -13.79 -1.59 23.08
N GLU A 323 -14.68 -1.07 22.26
CA GLU A 323 -16.12 -1.24 22.35
C GLU A 323 -16.70 -1.72 21.02
N TYR A 324 -17.92 -2.24 21.06
CA TYR A 324 -18.72 -2.54 19.87
C TYR A 324 -20.00 -1.73 19.90
N ARG A 325 -20.35 -1.11 18.78
CA ARG A 325 -21.62 -0.40 18.59
C ARG A 325 -22.40 -1.02 17.45
N GLN A 326 -23.65 -1.36 17.72
CA GLN A 326 -24.62 -1.66 16.68
C GLN A 326 -25.25 -0.37 16.19
N VAL A 327 -25.33 -0.20 14.88
CA VAL A 327 -26.10 0.87 14.22
C VAL A 327 -27.20 0.21 13.39
N MET A 328 -28.45 0.58 13.66
CA MET A 328 -29.61 0.04 12.96
C MET A 328 -29.83 0.80 11.65
N LEU A 329 -29.99 0.08 10.54
CA LEU A 329 -30.32 0.71 9.27
C LEU A 329 -31.82 1.05 9.19
N PRO A 330 -32.22 2.14 8.52
CA PRO A 330 -33.65 2.54 8.42
C PRO A 330 -34.58 1.48 7.84
N SER A 331 -34.05 0.55 7.02
CA SER A 331 -34.79 -0.59 6.46
C SER A 331 -34.99 -1.75 7.43
N GLU A 332 -34.36 -1.70 8.60
CA GLU A 332 -34.30 -2.77 9.60
C GLU A 332 -34.91 -2.34 10.96
N VAL A 333 -35.53 -1.15 11.02
CA VAL A 333 -36.25 -0.61 12.20
C VAL A 333 -37.67 -1.14 12.29
#